data_AF-A0A966J8X3-F1
#
_entry.id   AF-A0A966J8X3-F1
#
_cell.length_a   1.000
_cell.length_b   1.000
_cell.length_c   1.000
_cell.angle_alpha   90.00
_cell.angle_beta   90.00
_cell.angle_gamma   90.00
#
_symmetry.space_group_name_H-M   'P 1'
#
loop_
_entity.id
_entity.type
_entity.pdbx_description
1 polymer ?
#
loop_
_entity_poly.entity_id
_entity_poly.type
_entity_poly.pdbx_seq_one_letter_code
_entity_poly.pdbx_strand_id
1 'polypeptide(L)' 'RLALTAARALRETSGRYALVTMCIGVGQGYAVILERTRNQ' A
#
# COMPACT_ATOMS: atom_id res chain seq x y z
N ARG A 1 1.34 5.25 -8.22
CA ARG A 1 -0.12 5.48 -7.99
C ARG A 1 -0.75 4.41 -7.10
N LEU A 2 -0.44 3.12 -7.27
CA LEU A 2 -0.98 2.02 -6.46
C LEU A 2 -0.79 2.20 -4.94
N ALA A 3 0.44 2.49 -4.49
CA ALA A 3 0.74 2.69 -3.07
C ALA A 3 0.01 3.91 -2.47
N LEU A 4 -0.15 5.00 -3.24
CA LEU A 4 -0.87 6.19 -2.79
C LEU A 4 -2.37 5.91 -2.63
N THR A 5 -2.98 5.18 -3.57
CA THR A 5 -4.37 4.74 -3.47
C THR A 5 -4.57 3.84 -2.26
N ALA A 6 -3.66 2.88 -2.04
CA ALA A 6 -3.69 2.01 -0.87
C ALA A 6 -3.54 2.80 0.44
N ALA A 7 -2.65 3.78 0.51
CA ALA A 7 -2.48 4.64 1.67
C ALA A 7 -3.74 5.48 1.95
N ARG A 8 -4.40 6.02 0.92
CA ARG A 8 -5.66 6.78 1.08
C ARG A 8 -6.80 5.88 1.58
N ALA A 9 -6.97 4.71 0.97
CA ALA A 9 -7.96 3.73 1.41
C ALA A 9 -7.69 3.25 2.85
N LEU A 10 -6.42 3.05 3.22
CA LEU A 10 -6.02 2.66 4.58
C LEU A 10 -6.41 3.72 5.63
N ARG A 11 -6.32 5.00 5.26
CA ARG A 11 -6.76 6.12 6.12
C ARG A 11 -8.28 6.22 6.20
N GLU A 12 -8.98 6.13 5.07
CA GLU A 12 -10.46 6.17 5.03
C GLU A 12 -11.11 5.01 5.80
N THR A 13 -10.53 3.82 5.71
CA THR A 13 -11.04 2.62 6.40
C THR A 13 -10.57 2.50 7.85
N SER A 14 -9.70 3.40 8.32
CA SER A 14 -9.01 3.26 9.61
C SER A 14 -8.29 1.92 9.76
N GLY A 15 -7.88 1.26 8.66
CA GLY A 15 -7.14 0.00 8.68
C GLY A 15 -5.70 0.20 9.18
N ARG A 16 -5.10 -0.79 9.86
CA ARG A 16 -3.75 -0.64 10.44
C ARG A 16 -2.62 -0.83 9.43
N TYR A 17 -2.77 -1.82 8.55
CA TYR A 17 -1.78 -2.17 7.52
C TYR A 17 -2.45 -2.33 6.15
N ALA A 18 -1.72 -1.99 5.09
CA ALA A 18 -2.05 -2.36 3.72
C ALA A 18 -0.87 -3.10 3.08
N LEU A 19 -1.16 -4.17 2.34
CA LEU A 19 -0.20 -4.85 1.49
C LEU A 19 -0.39 -4.39 0.05
N VAL A 20 0.70 -4.00 -0.59
CA VAL A 20 0.72 -3.61 -1.99
C VAL A 20 1.69 -4.52 -2.72
N THR A 21 1.20 -5.19 -3.77
CA THR A 21 2.03 -6.01 -4.66
C THR A 21 1.89 -5.49 -6.09
N MET A 22 2.97 -5.59 -6.86
CA MET A 22 2.95 -5.24 -8.27
C MET A 22 3.86 -6.17 -9.05
N CYS A 23 3.35 -6.68 -10.17
CA CYS A 23 4.15 -7.38 -11.16
C CYS A 23 4.80 -6.36 -12.11
N ILE A 24 6.04 -6.61 -12.45
CA ILE A 24 6.78 -5.89 -13.47
C ILE A 24 7.13 -6.91 -14.55
N GLY A 25 7.12 -6.47 -15.81
CA GLY A 25 7.52 -7.30 -16.95
C GLY A 25 8.89 -7.94 -16.72
N VAL A 26 9.23 -8.95 -17.53
CA VAL A 26 10.46 -9.76 -17.38
C VAL A 26 10.56 -10.57 -16.08
N GLY A 27 9.41 -10.89 -15.46
CA GLY A 27 9.33 -11.82 -14.33
C GLY A 27 9.73 -11.22 -12.98
N GLN A 28 9.61 -9.90 -12.83
CA GLN A 28 9.97 -9.19 -11.60
C GLN A 28 8.73 -8.77 -10.83
N GLY A 29 8.87 -8.52 -9.53
CA GLY A 29 7.77 -7.99 -8.72
C GLY A 29 8.27 -7.31 -7.46
N TYR A 30 7.44 -6.41 -6.93
CA TYR A 30 7.68 -5.75 -5.65
C TYR A 30 6.51 -5.99 -4.70
N ALA A 31 6.81 -6.10 -3.42
CA ALA A 31 5.83 -6.17 -2.34
C ALA A 31 6.22 -5.18 -1.24
N VAL A 32 5.25 -4.40 -0.77
CA VAL A 32 5.42 -3.38 0.27
C VAL A 32 4.28 -3.45 1.27
N ILE A 33 4.61 -3.39 2.55
CA ILE A 33 3.65 -3.19 3.64
C ILE A 33 3.64 -1.69 3.98
N LEU A 34 2.44 -1.10 4.01
CA LEU A 34 2.20 0.26 4.47
C LEU A 34 1.52 0.22 5.84
N GLU A 35 2.06 0.92 6.83
CA GLU A 35 1.41 1.13 8.13
C GLU A 35 0.74 2.51 8.16
N ARG A 36 -0.48 2.59 8.71
CA ARG A 36 -1.14 3.88 8.95
C ARG A 36 -0.39 4.63 10.05
N THR A 37 0.13 5.79 9.70
CA THR A 37 0.70 6.73 10.68
C THR A 37 -0.40 7.25 11.60
N ARG A 38 -0.17 7.22 12.92
CA ARG A 38 -1.13 7.71 13.93
C ARG A 38 -1.29 9.24 13.95
N ASN A 39 -0.48 9.97 13.19
CA ASN A 39 -0.35 11.42 13.25
C ASN A 39 -0.78 12.16 11.96
N GLN A 40 -1.76 11.64 11.19
CA GLN A 40 -2.38 12.43 10.11
C GLN A 40 -3.89 12.54 10.25
#